data_AF-A0A2E8D7S7-F1
#
_entry.id   AF-A0A2E8D7S7-F1
#
_cell.length_a   1.000
_cell.length_b   1.000
_cell.length_c   1.000
_cell.angle_alpha   90.00
_cell.angle_beta   90.00
_cell.angle_gamma   90.00
#
_symmetry.space_group_name_H-M   'P 1'
#
loop_
_entity.id
_entity.type
_entity.pdbx_description
1 polymer ?
#
loop_
_entity_poly.entity_id
_entity_poly.type
_entity_poly.pdbx_seq_one_letter_code
_entity_poly.pdbx_strand_id
1 'polypeptide(L)'
;MDQKFEGTPKAEIRLEGRKLIRGDVTHDWGLRLQWQIKRDGKVIATPPARADMSYTHADQTPGKYEVVLQIWKYVNYKKKDGEFIDSKFIDISDPVSYTI
;
A
#
# COMPACT_ATOMS: atom_id res chain seq x y z
N MET A 1 23.28 7.94 10.54
CA MET A 1 22.78 8.72 9.39
C MET A 1 21.27 8.68 9.50
N ASP A 2 20.65 9.75 10.01
CA ASP A 2 19.20 9.80 10.16
C ASP A 2 18.59 10.19 8.82
N GLN A 3 17.82 9.28 8.23
CA GLN A 3 17.04 9.57 7.04
C GLN A 3 15.98 10.62 7.40
N LYS A 4 16.21 11.89 7.04
CA LYS A 4 15.20 12.93 7.16
C LYS A 4 14.15 12.72 6.07
N PHE A 5 13.01 12.19 6.47
CA PHE A 5 11.82 12.12 5.64
C PHE A 5 11.20 13.52 5.53
N GLU A 6 11.12 14.06 4.32
CA GLU A 6 10.37 15.30 4.08
C GLU A 6 8.88 14.97 4.07
N GLY A 7 8.17 15.29 5.17
CA GLY A 7 6.72 15.11 5.28
C GLY A 7 6.23 13.66 5.36
N THR A 8 4.91 13.50 5.51
CA THR A 8 4.22 12.20 5.52
C THR A 8 3.74 11.87 4.11
N PRO A 9 4.12 10.72 3.53
CA PRO A 9 3.71 10.31 2.20
C PRO A 9 2.20 10.24 2.09
N LYS A 10 1.67 10.76 0.98
CA LYS A 10 0.23 10.69 0.68
C LYS A 10 0.00 10.53 -0.81
N ALA A 11 -1.02 9.77 -1.17
CA ALA A 11 -1.50 9.62 -2.53
C ALA A 11 -3.03 9.42 -2.54
N GLU A 12 -3.67 9.91 -3.59
CA GLU A 12 -5.07 9.59 -3.88
C GLU A 12 -5.15 8.28 -4.68
N ILE A 13 -6.20 7.51 -4.45
CA ILE A 13 -6.48 6.28 -5.19
C ILE A 13 -7.93 6.25 -5.64
N ARG A 14 -8.20 5.59 -6.76
CA ARG A 14 -9.54 5.42 -7.32
C ARG A 14 -9.71 4.04 -7.93
N LEU A 15 -10.98 3.64 -8.07
CA LEU A 15 -11.40 2.39 -8.67
C LEU A 15 -12.09 2.62 -10.01
N GLU A 16 -11.76 1.79 -10.99
CA GLU A 16 -12.51 1.63 -12.24
C GLU A 16 -12.90 0.14 -12.34
N GLY A 17 -14.05 -0.22 -11.76
CA GLY A 17 -14.40 -1.61 -11.53
C GLY A 17 -13.37 -2.29 -10.61
N ARG A 18 -12.66 -3.32 -11.12
CA ARG A 18 -11.58 -4.02 -10.40
C ARG A 18 -10.18 -3.46 -10.67
N LYS A 19 -10.08 -2.36 -11.43
CA LYS A 19 -8.82 -1.68 -11.70
C LYS A 19 -8.55 -0.64 -10.63
N LEU A 20 -7.46 -0.83 -9.90
CA LEU A 20 -6.91 0.11 -8.93
C LEU A 20 -6.04 1.11 -9.67
N ILE A 21 -6.21 2.40 -9.39
CA ILE A 21 -5.41 3.48 -9.97
C ILE A 21 -4.95 4.38 -8.85
N ARG A 22 -3.64 4.66 -8.77
CA ARG A 22 -3.08 5.66 -7.84
C ARG A 22 -2.67 6.92 -8.58
N GLY A 23 -2.70 8.05 -7.89
CA GLY A 23 -1.98 9.26 -8.26
C GLY A 23 -0.50 9.18 -7.90
N ASP A 24 0.15 10.33 -8.03
CA ASP A 24 1.52 10.53 -7.55
C ASP A 24 1.57 10.49 -6.02
N VAL A 25 2.69 9.98 -5.50
CA VAL A 25 2.96 9.98 -4.06
C VAL A 25 3.63 11.32 -3.74
N THR A 26 2.94 12.16 -2.97
CA THR A 26 3.55 13.35 -2.37
C THR A 26 4.45 12.93 -1.21
N HIS A 27 5.51 13.70 -0.93
CA HIS A 27 6.47 13.39 0.15
C HIS A 27 7.06 11.97 0.03
N ASP A 28 7.32 11.55 -1.20
CA ASP A 28 7.71 10.18 -1.51
C ASP A 28 9.12 9.85 -0.99
N TRP A 29 9.21 8.85 -0.13
CA TRP A 29 10.46 8.42 0.47
C TRP A 29 11.31 7.52 -0.44
N GLY A 30 10.81 7.17 -1.63
CA GLY A 30 11.52 6.25 -2.53
C GLY A 30 11.53 4.80 -2.07
N LEU A 31 10.74 4.47 -1.04
CA LEU A 31 10.71 3.15 -0.42
C LEU A 31 9.70 2.21 -1.10
N ARG A 32 9.62 0.96 -0.62
CA ARG A 32 8.72 -0.05 -1.17
C ARG A 32 7.27 0.43 -1.09
N LEU A 33 6.61 0.47 -2.24
CA LEU A 33 5.22 0.87 -2.41
C LEU A 33 4.40 -0.35 -2.86
N GLN A 34 3.27 -0.59 -2.21
CA GLN A 34 2.39 -1.71 -2.55
C GLN A 34 0.92 -1.34 -2.35
N TRP A 35 0.05 -2.05 -3.05
CA TRP A 35 -1.35 -2.11 -2.68
C TRP A 35 -1.52 -3.07 -1.51
N GLN A 36 -2.47 -2.80 -0.62
CA GLN A 36 -3.02 -3.82 0.28
C GLN A 36 -4.46 -4.04 -0.13
N ILE A 37 -4.80 -5.28 -0.50
CA ILE A 37 -6.14 -5.69 -0.88
C ILE A 37 -6.66 -6.65 0.18
N LYS A 38 -7.74 -6.28 0.84
CA LYS A 38 -8.49 -7.12 1.77
C LYS A 38 -9.77 -7.59 1.11
N ARG A 39 -10.17 -8.83 1.44
CA ARG A 39 -11.51 -9.35 1.21
C ARG A 39 -12.10 -9.77 2.54
N ASP A 40 -13.26 -9.23 2.88
CA ASP A 40 -13.97 -9.48 4.14
C ASP A 40 -13.06 -9.30 5.37
N GLY A 41 -12.25 -8.24 5.35
CA GLY A 41 -11.30 -7.89 6.40
C GLY A 41 -9.96 -8.64 6.38
N LYS A 42 -9.81 -9.69 5.56
CA LYS A 42 -8.57 -10.47 5.45
C LYS A 42 -7.72 -10.00 4.28
N VAL A 43 -6.43 -9.74 4.50
CA VAL A 43 -5.48 -9.43 3.40
C VAL A 43 -5.34 -10.65 2.49
N ILE A 44 -5.62 -10.46 1.20
CA ILE A 44 -5.55 -11.50 0.17
C ILE A 44 -4.45 -11.25 -0.87
N ALA A 45 -4.03 -9.99 -1.05
CA ALA A 45 -3.00 -9.64 -2.03
C ALA A 45 -2.26 -8.35 -1.66
N THR A 46 -0.96 -8.31 -1.98
CA THR A 46 -0.10 -7.15 -1.81
C THR A 46 0.75 -6.84 -3.05
N PRO A 47 0.12 -6.59 -4.23
CA PRO A 47 0.86 -6.38 -5.46
C PRO A 47 1.73 -5.12 -5.39
N PRO A 48 2.91 -5.12 -6.02
CA PRO A 48 3.77 -3.93 -6.07
C PRO A 48 3.04 -2.79 -6.80
N ALA A 49 3.19 -1.57 -6.30
CA ALA A 49 2.56 -0.38 -6.86
C ALA A 49 3.60 0.62 -7.41
N ARG A 50 4.89 0.25 -7.38
CA ARG A 50 5.97 1.17 -7.72
C ARG A 50 6.15 1.34 -9.22
N ALA A 51 6.21 0.23 -9.94
CA ALA A 51 6.45 0.20 -11.38
C ALA A 51 5.25 0.76 -12.16
N ASP A 52 4.04 0.37 -11.76
CA ASP A 52 2.81 0.72 -12.47
C ASP A 52 1.88 1.56 -11.58
N MET A 53 1.27 2.60 -12.17
CA MET A 53 0.27 3.44 -11.50
C MET A 53 -1.10 2.77 -11.44
N SER A 54 -1.30 1.65 -12.15
CA SER A 54 -2.55 0.91 -12.13
C SER A 54 -2.33 -0.58 -12.01
N TYR A 55 -3.26 -1.27 -11.35
CA TYR A 55 -3.25 -2.71 -11.17
C TYR A 55 -4.68 -3.24 -11.30
N THR A 56 -4.88 -4.30 -12.09
CA THR A 56 -6.19 -4.95 -12.18
C THR A 56 -6.22 -6.17 -11.26
N HIS A 57 -7.13 -6.17 -10.29
CA HIS A 57 -7.28 -7.29 -9.39
C HIS A 57 -8.00 -8.45 -10.09
N ALA A 58 -7.28 -9.57 -10.25
CA ALA A 58 -7.77 -10.72 -11.00
C ALA A 58 -8.82 -11.56 -10.25
N ASP A 59 -8.81 -11.57 -8.91
CA ASP A 59 -9.78 -12.33 -8.10
C ASP A 59 -11.20 -11.81 -8.36
N GLN A 60 -12.13 -12.75 -8.40
CA GLN A 60 -13.57 -12.53 -8.63
C GLN A 60 -14.42 -13.26 -7.61
N THR A 61 -13.82 -13.78 -6.54
CA THR A 61 -14.56 -14.41 -5.46
C THR A 61 -15.52 -13.36 -4.86
N PRO A 62 -16.81 -13.68 -4.65
CA PRO A 62 -17.73 -12.75 -4.04
C PRO A 62 -17.27 -12.29 -2.65
N GLY A 63 -17.54 -11.04 -2.31
CA GLY A 63 -17.17 -10.46 -1.02
C GLY A 63 -16.91 -8.96 -1.08
N LYS A 64 -16.72 -8.35 0.09
CA LYS A 64 -16.37 -6.93 0.19
C LYS A 64 -14.86 -6.79 0.08
N TYR A 65 -14.41 -6.06 -0.94
CA TYR A 65 -13.01 -5.73 -1.13
C TYR A 65 -12.71 -4.33 -0.58
N GLU A 66 -11.61 -4.21 0.14
CA GLU A 66 -11.08 -2.95 0.67
C GLU A 66 -9.63 -2.80 0.24
N VAL A 67 -9.29 -1.64 -0.29
CA VAL A 67 -8.00 -1.38 -0.92
C VAL A 67 -7.40 -0.10 -0.37
N VAL A 68 -6.12 -0.15 -0.03
CA VAL A 68 -5.32 1.01 0.38
C VAL A 68 -3.94 0.95 -0.25
N LEU A 69 -3.32 2.11 -0.48
CA LEU A 69 -1.93 2.20 -0.89
C LEU A 69 -1.03 2.30 0.34
N GLN A 70 0.06 1.52 0.36
CA GLN A 70 0.99 1.47 1.48
C GLN A 70 2.43 1.74 1.05
N ILE A 71 3.17 2.44 1.91
CA ILE A 71 4.62 2.61 1.77
C ILE A 71 5.35 2.00 2.98
N TRP A 72 6.52 1.44 2.75
CA TRP A 72 7.39 0.97 3.82
C TRP A 72 7.97 2.15 4.60
N LYS A 73 7.89 2.08 5.93
CA LYS A 73 8.50 3.03 6.86
C LYS A 73 9.60 2.33 7.66
N TYR A 74 10.83 2.80 7.51
CA TYR A 74 11.90 2.47 8.46
C TYR A 74 11.69 3.27 9.74
N VAL A 75 11.42 2.58 10.85
CA VAL A 75 11.26 3.23 12.17
C VAL A 75 12.60 3.24 12.91
N ASN A 76 13.32 2.12 12.92
CA ASN A 76 14.68 2.01 13.40
C ASN A 76 15.36 0.76 12.82
N TYR A 77 16.64 0.59 13.15
CA TYR A 77 17.45 -0.54 12.69
C TYR A 77 17.41 -1.75 13.64
N LYS A 78 16.53 -1.78 14.64
CA LYS A 78 16.41 -2.95 15.52
C LYS A 78 15.94 -4.12 14.68
N LYS A 79 16.71 -5.21 14.77
CA LYS A 79 16.41 -6.46 14.08
C LYS A 79 16.29 -7.60 15.09
N LYS A 80 15.41 -8.54 14.77
CA LYS A 80 15.33 -9.86 15.42
C LYS A 80 15.30 -10.89 14.30
N ASP A 81 16.17 -11.88 14.36
CA ASP A 81 16.29 -12.94 13.35
C ASP A 81 16.52 -12.40 11.91
N GLY A 82 17.23 -11.27 11.80
CA GLY A 82 17.53 -10.62 10.52
C GLY A 82 16.44 -9.68 9.99
N GLU A 83 15.25 -9.68 10.58
CA GLU A 83 14.12 -8.85 10.19
C GLU A 83 14.00 -7.60 11.06
N PHE A 84 13.63 -6.47 10.45
CA PHE A 84 13.35 -5.24 11.19
C PHE A 84 12.06 -5.38 11.98
N ILE A 85 12.12 -5.21 13.30
CA ILE A 85 10.96 -5.45 14.19
C ILE A 85 9.98 -4.28 14.23
N ASP A 86 10.48 -3.06 14.11
CA ASP A 86 9.66 -1.84 14.25
C ASP A 86 9.28 -1.22 12.90
N SER A 87 9.96 -1.62 11.83
CA SER A 87 9.69 -1.11 10.48
C SER A 87 8.46 -1.81 9.89
N LYS A 88 7.60 -1.04 9.23
CA LYS A 88 6.30 -1.54 8.78
C LYS A 88 5.78 -0.80 7.57
N PHE A 89 4.81 -1.39 6.89
CA PHE A 89 3.96 -0.66 5.96
C PHE A 89 3.02 0.28 6.72
N ILE A 90 2.89 1.49 6.21
CA ILE A 90 1.90 2.47 6.64
C ILE A 90 0.98 2.78 5.47
N ASP A 91 -0.27 3.06 5.78
CA ASP A 91 -1.26 3.50 4.80
C ASP A 91 -1.00 4.96 4.43
N ILE A 92 -1.05 5.25 3.14
CA ILE A 92 -0.77 6.59 2.58
C ILE A 92 -1.90 7.11 1.69
N SER A 93 -3.02 6.39 1.64
CA SER A 93 -4.23 6.81 0.94
C SER A 93 -5.44 6.56 1.83
N ASP A 94 -6.54 7.22 1.51
CA ASP A 94 -7.84 6.79 2.02
C ASP A 94 -8.20 5.42 1.41
N PRO A 95 -8.89 4.54 2.16
CA PRO A 95 -9.30 3.25 1.65
C PRO A 95 -10.46 3.42 0.66
N VAL A 96 -10.43 2.64 -0.42
CA VAL A 96 -11.54 2.49 -1.36
C VAL A 96 -12.08 1.08 -1.30
N SER A 97 -13.37 0.91 -1.62
CA SER A 97 -14.02 -0.40 -1.55
C SER A 97 -14.90 -0.68 -2.75
N TYR A 98 -15.01 -1.96 -3.08
CA TYR A 98 -15.94 -2.49 -4.08
C TYR A 98 -16.44 -3.85 -3.63
N THR A 99 -17.57 -4.27 -4.17
CA THR A 99 -18.14 -5.59 -3.90
C THR A 99 -18.19 -6.35 -5.22
N ILE A 100 -17.85 -7.63 -5.14
CA ILE A 100 -18.13 -8.60 -6.21
C ILE A 100 -19.21 -9.54 -5.70
#